data_AF-A0A150J824-F1
#
_entry.id   AF-A0A150J824-F1
#
_cell.length_a   1.000
_cell.length_b   1.000
_cell.length_c   1.000
_cell.angle_alpha   90.00
_cell.angle_beta   90.00
_cell.angle_gamma   90.00
#
_symmetry.space_group_name_H-M   'P 1'
#
loop_
_entity.id
_entity.type
_entity.pdbx_description
1 polymer ?
#
loop_
_entity_poly.entity_id
_entity_poly.type
_entity_poly.pdbx_seq_one_letter_code
_entity_poly.pdbx_strand_id
1 'polypeptide(L)'
;MVYKDEKHNFMQAMKKKFEEAPDKKNTKYYVYGGYKQNKRKVEFHDAGLQIAKERGIPGYNPSVGMPQGQRVLMPYQLSHTDIIANMDDLHFVNNAAMQQAWDDMRRTILVGLDSPHNILEKRLGKEVTPETINHYLEVVNHAMPGAAVIQEHMVETDPRLVKDSYVKVYSGNDELIDEIDSRFVIDINKEFPAAQAAELKKAIGKSMWQVVRIPTVVGRICDGGTVSRWSAMQIGMAFIGAYNLCAGEAATGDFAYAAKHGSVIQMSDMMPARRARGPNEPGGLMYGIVSDCAQSLAKYPDDPARHSLETIALAALIYDQIYLGSYMSGGVGFTQYATAAYTDNILEDFVYWGMEHVKDKYGDLAKQKPSVKLINDIGTDVAMYCLEQYELYPAVMETHFGGSQRATCISAAAGTSVAMATGNAQAGLSAWYLACNIHKEQMGRFGFYGYDLQDQIGAANTFSYRSDEGLPFELRGGNYPSYAMNVGHQSAYAGIVAAAHSSRFDAWALSPHIKVAFADRSLPFDFANITKEFGRGAMREFVPAGERDLIIP
;
A
#
# COMPACT_ATOMS: atom_id res chain seq x y z
N MET A 1 1.15 -20.09 24.45
CA MET A 1 1.93 -18.98 25.05
C MET A 1 2.10 -17.93 23.99
N VAL A 2 1.95 -16.64 24.32
CA VAL A 2 2.10 -15.51 23.38
C VAL A 2 3.53 -15.47 22.82
N TYR A 3 3.78 -14.82 21.67
CA TYR A 3 5.12 -14.70 21.13
C TYR A 3 6.08 -14.09 22.16
N LYS A 4 7.29 -14.64 22.24
CA LYS A 4 8.20 -14.44 23.38
C LYS A 4 8.78 -13.03 23.46
N ASP A 5 8.91 -12.33 22.33
CA ASP A 5 9.38 -10.93 22.32
C ASP A 5 8.20 -9.97 22.50
N GLU A 6 8.20 -9.26 23.63
CA GLU A 6 7.17 -8.27 23.96
C GLU A 6 7.08 -7.10 22.97
N LYS A 7 8.11 -6.85 22.15
CA LYS A 7 8.05 -5.83 21.10
C LYS A 7 7.09 -6.20 19.97
N HIS A 8 6.96 -7.50 19.71
CA HIS A 8 6.18 -8.04 18.59
C HIS A 8 4.88 -8.69 19.04
N ASN A 9 4.63 -8.78 20.34
CA ASN A 9 3.39 -9.34 20.86
C ASN A 9 2.33 -8.30 21.27
N PHE A 10 1.09 -8.77 21.42
CA PHE A 10 -0.08 -7.93 21.71
C PHE A 10 -0.26 -7.58 23.19
N MET A 11 0.56 -8.11 24.11
CA MET A 11 0.31 -8.00 25.56
C MET A 11 0.34 -6.55 26.04
N GLN A 12 1.25 -5.73 25.51
CA GLN A 12 1.33 -4.32 25.86
C GLN A 12 0.10 -3.54 25.37
N ALA A 13 -0.36 -3.80 24.14
CA ALA A 13 -1.55 -3.19 23.58
C ALA A 13 -2.79 -3.52 24.43
N MET A 14 -2.97 -4.80 24.80
CA MET A 14 -4.12 -5.25 25.59
C MET A 14 -4.13 -4.60 26.98
N LYS A 15 -2.98 -4.54 27.67
CA LYS A 15 -2.84 -3.89 29.00
C LYS A 15 -3.12 -2.38 28.96
N LYS A 16 -2.90 -1.72 27.83
CA LYS A 16 -3.21 -0.29 27.65
C LYS A 16 -4.68 -0.05 27.29
N LYS A 17 -5.35 -1.05 26.74
CA LYS A 17 -6.71 -0.96 26.18
C LYS A 17 -7.80 -1.26 27.20
N PHE A 18 -7.53 -2.18 28.13
CA PHE A 18 -8.50 -2.64 29.13
C PHE A 18 -7.94 -2.49 30.56
N GLU A 19 -8.84 -2.28 31.52
CA GLU A 19 -8.48 -2.28 32.94
C GLU A 19 -8.17 -3.70 33.44
N GLU A 20 -8.86 -4.68 32.90
CA GLU A 20 -8.68 -6.08 33.24
C GLU A 20 -7.42 -6.68 32.63
N ALA A 21 -6.91 -7.73 33.28
CA ALA A 21 -5.86 -8.55 32.69
C ALA A 21 -6.33 -9.17 31.35
N PRO A 22 -5.44 -9.34 30.34
CA PRO A 22 -5.83 -9.79 29.01
C PRO A 22 -6.55 -11.16 28.94
N ASP A 23 -6.33 -12.02 29.93
CA ASP A 23 -6.93 -13.36 30.09
C ASP A 23 -8.26 -13.35 30.86
N LYS A 24 -8.69 -12.18 31.36
CA LYS A 24 -9.93 -12.05 32.13
C LYS A 24 -11.16 -12.22 31.24
N LYS A 25 -12.04 -13.15 31.62
CA LYS A 25 -13.26 -13.49 30.86
C LYS A 25 -14.46 -12.59 31.07
N ASN A 26 -14.43 -11.70 32.06
CA ASN A 26 -15.58 -10.86 32.43
C ASN A 26 -15.14 -9.40 32.52
N THR A 27 -15.98 -8.49 32.02
CA THR A 27 -15.80 -7.04 32.13
C THR A 27 -17.14 -6.37 32.45
N LYS A 28 -17.17 -5.04 32.54
CA LYS A 28 -18.37 -4.22 32.74
C LYS A 28 -18.82 -3.60 31.43
N TYR A 29 -20.14 -3.47 31.27
CA TYR A 29 -20.81 -2.80 30.16
C TYR A 29 -21.83 -1.80 30.71
N TYR A 30 -22.26 -0.86 29.87
CA TYR A 30 -23.31 0.15 30.16
C TYR A 30 -22.94 1.15 31.26
N VAL A 31 -21.67 1.20 31.68
CA VAL A 31 -21.17 2.07 32.77
C VAL A 31 -20.29 3.23 32.29
N TYR A 32 -20.04 3.33 30.99
CA TYR A 32 -19.08 4.28 30.42
C TYR A 32 -19.70 5.61 29.97
N GLY A 33 -21.02 5.79 30.11
CA GLY A 33 -21.68 7.04 29.70
C GLY A 33 -21.82 7.22 28.18
N GLY A 34 -21.79 6.13 27.41
CA GLY A 34 -22.00 6.16 25.96
C GLY A 34 -20.84 6.82 25.20
N TYR A 35 -21.14 7.66 24.22
CA TYR A 35 -20.13 8.34 23.41
C TYR A 35 -19.23 9.28 24.22
N LYS A 36 -19.69 9.75 25.39
CA LYS A 36 -18.99 10.71 26.25
C LYS A 36 -17.68 10.18 26.82
N GLN A 37 -17.47 8.86 26.84
CA GLN A 37 -16.18 8.27 27.22
C GLN A 37 -15.05 8.59 26.22
N ASN A 38 -15.39 8.92 24.97
CA ASN A 38 -14.41 9.08 23.90
C ASN A 38 -14.32 10.54 23.46
N LYS A 39 -13.12 11.11 23.56
CA LYS A 39 -12.85 12.52 23.25
C LYS A 39 -13.19 12.88 21.80
N ARG A 40 -12.94 12.00 20.83
CA ARG A 40 -13.28 12.25 19.41
C ARG A 40 -14.77 12.27 19.18
N LYS A 41 -15.53 11.37 19.81
CA LYS A 41 -17.01 11.40 19.68
C LYS A 41 -17.62 12.66 20.29
N VAL A 42 -17.04 13.18 21.39
CA VAL A 42 -17.46 14.47 21.97
C VAL A 42 -17.12 15.62 21.02
N GLU A 43 -15.89 15.66 20.48
CA GLU A 43 -15.49 16.64 19.45
C GLU A 43 -16.44 16.63 18.23
N PHE A 44 -16.82 15.45 17.75
CA PHE A 44 -17.75 15.30 16.62
C PHE A 44 -19.17 15.74 16.94
N HIS A 45 -19.65 15.51 18.17
CA HIS A 45 -20.94 16.00 18.61
C HIS A 45 -20.98 17.54 18.58
N ASP A 46 -19.97 18.18 19.17
CA ASP A 46 -19.93 19.63 19.28
C ASP A 46 -19.76 20.29 17.90
N ALA A 47 -18.90 19.73 17.04
CA ALA A 47 -18.77 20.16 15.65
C ALA A 47 -20.08 19.94 14.86
N GLY A 48 -20.76 18.82 15.07
CA GLY A 48 -22.04 18.50 14.44
C GLY A 48 -23.14 19.50 14.77
N LEU A 49 -23.21 19.97 16.02
CA LEU A 49 -24.14 21.02 16.45
C LEU A 49 -23.83 22.36 15.78
N GLN A 50 -22.55 22.74 15.75
CA GLN A 50 -22.13 23.99 15.12
C GLN A 50 -22.46 24.01 13.62
N ILE A 51 -22.08 22.94 12.90
CA ILE A 51 -22.36 22.80 11.46
C ILE A 51 -23.86 22.82 11.18
N ALA A 52 -24.66 22.12 11.99
CA ALA A 52 -26.11 22.09 11.82
C ALA A 52 -26.74 23.49 11.98
N LYS A 53 -26.23 24.29 12.93
CA LYS A 53 -26.63 25.67 13.15
C LYS A 53 -26.24 26.58 11.98
N GLU A 54 -25.00 26.47 11.49
CA GLU A 54 -24.48 27.31 10.40
C GLU A 54 -25.23 27.10 9.07
N ARG A 55 -25.54 25.85 8.73
CA ARG A 55 -26.18 25.51 7.44
C ARG A 55 -27.71 25.36 7.50
N GLY A 56 -28.30 25.34 8.70
CA GLY A 56 -29.74 25.14 8.90
C GLY A 56 -30.27 23.72 8.61
N ILE A 57 -29.39 22.72 8.55
CA ILE A 57 -29.74 21.31 8.25
C ILE A 57 -29.10 20.41 9.30
N PRO A 58 -29.87 19.51 9.96
CA PRO A 58 -29.33 18.56 10.93
C PRO A 58 -28.08 17.83 10.42
N GLY A 59 -27.11 17.60 11.31
CA GLY A 59 -25.84 16.94 11.02
C GLY A 59 -25.59 15.73 11.92
N TYR A 60 -24.32 15.50 12.26
CA TYR A 60 -23.92 14.43 13.19
C TYR A 60 -24.70 14.56 14.51
N ASN A 61 -25.42 13.50 14.88
CA ASN A 61 -26.24 13.45 16.08
C ASN A 61 -26.15 12.04 16.71
N PRO A 62 -25.46 11.86 17.85
CA PRO A 62 -25.29 10.56 18.50
C PRO A 62 -26.60 10.00 19.11
N SER A 63 -27.68 10.78 19.15
CA SER A 63 -29.01 10.32 19.58
C SER A 63 -29.84 9.69 18.46
N VAL A 64 -29.39 9.78 17.20
CA VAL A 64 -30.08 9.18 16.05
C VAL A 64 -29.46 7.81 15.74
N GLY A 65 -30.29 6.79 15.57
CA GLY A 65 -29.85 5.43 15.26
C GLY A 65 -29.34 4.68 16.50
N MET A 66 -28.09 4.20 16.46
CA MET A 66 -27.50 3.34 17.48
C MET A 66 -26.53 4.11 18.41
N PRO A 67 -26.86 4.30 19.70
CA PRO A 67 -25.96 4.91 20.66
C PRO A 67 -24.63 4.12 20.78
N GLN A 68 -23.52 4.81 20.62
CA GLN A 68 -22.17 4.23 20.76
C GLN A 68 -21.71 4.26 22.22
N GLY A 69 -20.80 3.35 22.57
CA GLY A 69 -20.10 3.37 23.87
C GLY A 69 -20.82 2.68 25.03
N GLN A 70 -21.65 1.67 24.75
CA GLN A 70 -22.12 0.76 25.80
C GLN A 70 -21.01 -0.19 26.29
N ARG A 71 -20.01 -0.43 25.44
CA ARG A 71 -18.71 -1.04 25.78
C ARG A 71 -17.61 0.01 25.71
N VAL A 72 -16.40 -0.37 26.12
CA VAL A 72 -15.20 0.46 25.95
C VAL A 72 -15.03 0.83 24.48
N LEU A 73 -14.90 2.13 24.20
CA LEU A 73 -14.46 2.64 22.90
C LEU A 73 -12.93 2.64 22.87
N MET A 74 -12.38 1.51 22.42
CA MET A 74 -10.98 1.14 22.57
C MET A 74 -10.03 2.10 21.83
N PRO A 75 -8.88 2.47 22.44
CA PRO A 75 -7.73 3.00 21.71
C PRO A 75 -6.99 1.87 20.98
N TYR A 76 -6.19 2.17 19.95
CA TYR A 76 -5.45 1.19 19.15
C TYR A 76 -3.99 1.57 19.03
N GLN A 77 -3.09 0.63 19.31
CA GLN A 77 -1.66 0.82 19.12
C GLN A 77 -1.32 0.55 17.65
N LEU A 78 -0.58 1.44 16.98
CA LEU A 78 -0.09 1.16 15.63
C LEU A 78 1.02 0.10 15.73
N SER A 79 0.94 -0.95 14.92
CA SER A 79 1.85 -2.09 15.02
C SER A 79 3.32 -1.69 14.92
N HIS A 80 4.20 -2.39 15.65
CA HIS A 80 5.63 -2.11 15.83
C HIS A 80 5.98 -0.63 16.10
N THR A 81 5.07 0.09 16.78
CA THR A 81 5.29 1.44 17.31
C THR A 81 4.75 1.53 18.74
N ASP A 82 5.01 2.63 19.42
CA ASP A 82 4.38 3.00 20.70
C ASP A 82 3.19 3.96 20.54
N ILE A 83 2.83 4.31 19.31
CA ILE A 83 1.78 5.29 19.00
C ILE A 83 0.40 4.68 19.28
N ILE A 84 -0.42 5.41 20.04
CA ILE A 84 -1.80 5.01 20.35
C ILE A 84 -2.75 6.03 19.72
N ALA A 85 -3.70 5.54 18.94
CA ALA A 85 -4.70 6.36 18.25
C ALA A 85 -6.12 6.02 18.72
N ASN A 86 -7.04 6.98 18.61
CA ASN A 86 -8.46 6.64 18.60
C ASN A 86 -8.80 5.95 17.28
N MET A 87 -9.74 5.02 17.29
CA MET A 87 -10.20 4.36 16.06
C MET A 87 -10.66 5.36 14.99
N ASP A 88 -11.36 6.43 15.38
CA ASP A 88 -11.81 7.46 14.45
C ASP A 88 -10.65 8.20 13.75
N ASP A 89 -9.49 8.28 14.39
CA ASP A 89 -8.28 8.92 13.84
C ASP A 89 -7.55 8.02 12.82
N LEU A 90 -7.98 6.75 12.70
CA LEU A 90 -7.50 5.79 11.70
C LEU A 90 -8.44 5.67 10.50
N HIS A 91 -9.56 6.37 10.49
CA HIS A 91 -10.39 6.48 9.30
C HIS A 91 -9.68 7.34 8.24
N PHE A 92 -9.57 6.87 7.00
CA PHE A 92 -8.78 7.55 5.96
C PHE A 92 -9.15 9.02 5.76
N VAL A 93 -10.44 9.41 5.89
CA VAL A 93 -10.89 10.81 5.82
C VAL A 93 -10.30 11.68 6.94
N ASN A 94 -10.06 11.11 8.12
CA ASN A 94 -9.53 11.82 9.29
C ASN A 94 -8.00 11.72 9.40
N ASN A 95 -7.34 11.06 8.44
CA ASN A 95 -5.92 10.75 8.50
C ASN A 95 -5.20 11.20 7.22
N ALA A 96 -4.50 12.32 7.30
CA ALA A 96 -3.82 12.93 6.15
C ALA A 96 -2.68 12.04 5.60
N ALA A 97 -1.99 11.28 6.46
CA ALA A 97 -0.93 10.37 6.03
C ALA A 97 -1.48 9.24 5.15
N MET A 98 -2.63 8.68 5.53
CA MET A 98 -3.32 7.66 4.74
C MET A 98 -3.77 8.19 3.37
N GLN A 99 -4.28 9.42 3.31
CA GLN A 99 -4.63 10.04 2.03
C GLN A 99 -3.39 10.24 1.16
N GLN A 100 -2.32 10.78 1.74
CA GLN A 100 -1.09 11.05 1.01
C GLN A 100 -0.39 9.78 0.53
N ALA A 101 -0.43 8.68 1.30
CA ALA A 101 0.10 7.39 0.86
C ALA A 101 -0.56 6.93 -0.45
N TRP A 102 -1.88 7.09 -0.56
CA TRP A 102 -2.58 6.79 -1.80
C TRP A 102 -2.31 7.82 -2.89
N ASP A 103 -2.29 9.12 -2.57
CA ASP A 103 -1.99 10.17 -3.56
C ASP A 103 -0.59 9.95 -4.18
N ASP A 104 0.42 9.63 -3.37
CA ASP A 104 1.78 9.31 -3.81
C ASP A 104 1.83 8.07 -4.69
N MET A 105 1.01 7.05 -4.43
CA MET A 105 0.88 5.92 -5.34
C MET A 105 0.17 6.32 -6.64
N ARG A 106 -1.00 6.93 -6.55
CA ARG A 106 -1.84 7.33 -7.68
C ARG A 106 -1.07 8.21 -8.67
N ARG A 107 -0.42 9.27 -8.18
CA ARG A 107 0.18 10.35 -8.99
C ARG A 107 1.50 9.96 -9.68
N THR A 108 1.83 8.67 -9.68
CA THR A 108 3.12 8.16 -10.13
C THR A 108 3.00 7.44 -11.45
N ILE A 109 3.95 7.71 -12.34
CA ILE A 109 4.11 6.98 -13.58
C ILE A 109 5.60 6.85 -13.91
N LEU A 110 5.98 5.72 -14.50
CA LEU A 110 7.34 5.53 -14.98
C LEU A 110 7.34 5.55 -16.50
N VAL A 111 8.31 6.26 -17.09
CA VAL A 111 8.47 6.37 -18.54
C VAL A 111 9.91 6.04 -18.91
N GLY A 112 10.13 5.18 -19.89
CA GLY A 112 11.45 4.83 -20.39
C GLY A 112 11.99 5.91 -21.32
N LEU A 113 13.28 6.23 -21.20
CA LEU A 113 13.94 7.25 -22.02
C LEU A 113 14.65 6.67 -23.25
N ASP A 114 14.85 5.35 -23.32
CA ASP A 114 15.53 4.70 -24.45
C ASP A 114 14.82 4.96 -25.79
N SER A 115 13.49 4.87 -25.83
CA SER A 115 12.72 5.11 -27.06
C SER A 115 12.79 6.59 -27.50
N PRO A 116 12.52 7.58 -26.63
CA PRO A 116 12.80 9.00 -26.92
C PRO A 116 14.22 9.29 -27.42
N HIS A 117 15.25 8.73 -26.76
CA HIS A 117 16.65 8.93 -27.17
C HIS A 117 16.91 8.34 -28.57
N ASN A 118 16.38 7.15 -28.86
CA ASN A 118 16.47 6.57 -30.20
C ASN A 118 15.77 7.43 -31.26
N ILE A 119 14.64 8.07 -30.93
CA ILE A 119 13.95 9.00 -31.85
C ILE A 119 14.86 10.20 -32.16
N LEU A 120 15.49 10.79 -31.14
CA LEU A 120 16.44 11.88 -31.31
C LEU A 120 17.61 11.48 -32.23
N GLU A 121 18.28 10.38 -31.93
CA GLU A 121 19.48 9.96 -32.65
C GLU A 121 19.17 9.49 -34.08
N LYS A 122 18.17 8.63 -34.24
CA LYS A 122 17.92 7.94 -35.52
C LYS A 122 17.02 8.73 -36.46
N ARG A 123 16.00 9.40 -35.94
CA ARG A 123 15.02 10.14 -36.76
C ARG A 123 15.42 11.59 -36.95
N LEU A 124 16.01 12.21 -35.92
CA LEU A 124 16.31 13.64 -35.92
C LEU A 124 17.81 13.95 -36.05
N GLY A 125 18.69 12.93 -35.97
CA GLY A 125 20.14 13.12 -36.08
C GLY A 125 20.72 13.98 -34.95
N LYS A 126 20.08 14.00 -33.78
CA LYS A 126 20.51 14.77 -32.60
C LYS A 126 21.20 13.84 -31.61
N GLU A 127 22.34 14.28 -31.11
CA GLU A 127 23.13 13.54 -30.11
C GLU A 127 22.47 13.61 -28.72
N VAL A 128 22.55 12.49 -27.99
CA VAL A 128 22.12 12.39 -26.60
C VAL A 128 23.35 12.10 -25.74
N THR A 129 23.64 12.98 -24.78
CA THR A 129 24.78 12.88 -23.86
C THR A 129 24.28 13.10 -22.42
N PRO A 130 25.06 12.77 -21.39
CA PRO A 130 24.71 13.11 -20.01
C PRO A 130 24.40 14.61 -19.82
N GLU A 131 25.10 15.50 -20.51
CA GLU A 131 24.83 16.95 -20.48
C GLU A 131 23.47 17.30 -21.09
N THR A 132 23.11 16.71 -22.23
CA THR A 132 21.79 16.99 -22.83
C THR A 132 20.65 16.37 -22.03
N ILE A 133 20.89 15.22 -21.38
CA ILE A 133 19.95 14.61 -20.43
C ILE A 133 19.78 15.52 -19.21
N ASN A 134 20.87 16.06 -18.63
CA ASN A 134 20.79 17.00 -17.51
C ASN A 134 19.99 18.26 -17.87
N HIS A 135 20.21 18.81 -19.07
CA HIS A 135 19.43 19.94 -19.56
C HIS A 135 17.95 19.57 -19.72
N TYR A 136 17.63 18.41 -20.30
CA TYR A 136 16.25 17.91 -20.36
C TYR A 136 15.62 17.77 -18.97
N LEU A 137 16.36 17.25 -17.99
CA LEU A 137 15.86 17.07 -16.63
C LEU A 137 15.58 18.39 -15.92
N GLU A 138 16.35 19.44 -16.20
CA GLU A 138 16.05 20.79 -15.73
C GLU A 138 14.77 21.34 -16.39
N VAL A 139 14.65 21.22 -17.71
CA VAL A 139 13.47 21.69 -18.46
C VAL A 139 12.20 20.94 -18.03
N VAL A 140 12.26 19.61 -17.88
CA VAL A 140 11.09 18.81 -17.49
C VAL A 140 10.69 19.06 -16.05
N ASN A 141 11.61 19.37 -15.14
CA ASN A 141 11.25 19.73 -13.76
C ASN A 141 10.62 21.13 -13.66
N HIS A 142 10.93 22.04 -14.58
CA HIS A 142 10.15 23.28 -14.75
C HIS A 142 8.77 23.01 -15.36
N ALA A 143 8.70 22.22 -16.42
CA ALA A 143 7.45 21.98 -17.15
C ALA A 143 6.46 21.08 -16.38
N MET A 144 6.93 20.02 -15.71
CA MET A 144 6.08 18.97 -15.12
C MET A 144 5.02 19.49 -14.15
N PRO A 145 5.31 20.45 -13.26
CA PRO A 145 4.30 21.03 -12.36
C PRO A 145 3.25 21.91 -13.07
N GLY A 146 3.43 22.26 -14.35
CA GLY A 146 2.49 23.03 -15.16
C GLY A 146 2.99 24.42 -15.58
N ALA A 147 4.29 24.56 -15.88
CA ALA A 147 4.88 25.80 -16.38
C ALA A 147 5.25 25.70 -17.88
N ALA A 148 5.30 26.85 -18.56
CA ALA A 148 5.47 26.91 -20.01
C ALA A 148 6.95 26.96 -20.42
N VAL A 149 7.27 26.36 -21.58
CA VAL A 149 8.64 26.30 -22.13
C VAL A 149 8.76 26.80 -23.58
N ILE A 150 7.64 27.02 -24.29
CA ILE A 150 7.66 27.34 -25.73
C ILE A 150 6.77 28.54 -26.08
N GLN A 151 5.48 28.48 -25.72
CA GLN A 151 4.51 29.47 -26.17
C GLN A 151 4.58 30.74 -25.31
N GLU A 152 4.47 31.91 -25.97
CA GLU A 152 4.31 33.21 -25.31
C GLU A 152 2.91 33.36 -24.69
N HIS A 153 2.80 34.20 -23.67
CA HIS A 153 1.55 34.59 -23.00
C HIS A 153 0.78 33.39 -22.41
N MET A 154 1.51 32.40 -21.88
CA MET A 154 0.93 31.28 -21.15
C MET A 154 0.62 31.65 -19.70
N VAL A 155 -0.49 31.10 -19.20
CA VAL A 155 -0.74 31.02 -17.76
C VAL A 155 -0.03 29.77 -17.21
N GLU A 156 0.35 29.81 -15.94
CA GLU A 156 1.10 28.73 -15.29
C GLU A 156 0.47 28.38 -13.94
N THR A 157 0.77 27.19 -13.42
CA THR A 157 0.39 26.80 -12.07
C THR A 157 1.24 27.54 -11.03
N ASP A 158 0.66 27.90 -9.87
CA ASP A 158 1.45 28.47 -8.77
C ASP A 158 2.39 27.38 -8.20
N PRO A 159 3.72 27.55 -8.24
CA PRO A 159 4.67 26.52 -7.81
C PRO A 159 4.46 26.04 -6.38
N ARG A 160 3.85 26.85 -5.51
CA ARG A 160 3.56 26.50 -4.12
C ARG A 160 2.42 25.47 -3.99
N LEU A 161 1.49 25.44 -4.94
CA LEU A 161 0.37 24.47 -5.00
C LEU A 161 0.79 23.12 -5.59
N VAL A 162 1.88 23.10 -6.36
CA VAL A 162 2.35 21.94 -7.12
C VAL A 162 3.78 21.52 -6.75
N LYS A 163 4.26 21.96 -5.58
CA LYS A 163 5.64 21.77 -5.10
C LYS A 163 6.07 20.31 -4.94
N ASP A 164 5.12 19.39 -4.87
CA ASP A 164 5.34 17.94 -4.75
C ASP A 164 5.50 17.25 -6.11
N SER A 165 5.34 17.97 -7.22
CA SER A 165 5.49 17.47 -8.58
C SER A 165 6.94 17.61 -9.05
N TYR A 166 7.51 16.53 -9.58
CA TYR A 166 8.88 16.51 -10.10
C TYR A 166 9.14 15.26 -10.96
N VAL A 167 10.32 15.23 -11.59
CA VAL A 167 10.83 14.08 -12.35
C VAL A 167 12.24 13.74 -11.87
N LYS A 168 12.45 12.47 -11.54
CA LYS A 168 13.78 11.89 -11.32
C LYS A 168 14.03 10.74 -12.28
N VAL A 169 15.29 10.34 -12.41
CA VAL A 169 15.73 9.21 -13.24
C VAL A 169 16.52 8.19 -12.43
N TYR A 170 16.57 6.98 -12.95
CA TYR A 170 17.44 5.90 -12.48
C TYR A 170 17.85 5.00 -13.66
N SER A 171 18.94 4.25 -13.48
CA SER A 171 19.43 3.25 -14.42
C SER A 171 20.26 2.21 -13.68
N GLY A 172 20.42 1.02 -14.28
CA GLY A 172 21.44 0.05 -13.86
C GLY A 172 22.84 0.35 -14.41
N ASN A 173 23.01 1.40 -15.22
CA ASN A 173 24.29 1.88 -15.70
C ASN A 173 24.89 2.93 -14.75
N ASP A 174 25.79 2.51 -13.86
CA ASP A 174 26.42 3.40 -12.88
C ASP A 174 27.22 4.53 -13.55
N GLU A 175 27.96 4.24 -14.64
CA GLU A 175 28.77 5.23 -15.36
C GLU A 175 27.91 6.38 -15.88
N LEU A 176 26.75 6.06 -16.46
CA LEU A 176 25.80 7.08 -16.92
C LEU A 176 25.22 7.87 -15.75
N ILE A 177 24.83 7.20 -14.67
CA ILE A 177 24.19 7.84 -13.51
C ILE A 177 25.16 8.76 -12.76
N ASP A 178 26.46 8.43 -12.73
CA ASP A 178 27.50 9.27 -12.13
C ASP A 178 27.68 10.61 -12.87
N GLU A 179 27.29 10.68 -14.15
CA GLU A 179 27.35 11.90 -14.98
C GLU A 179 26.02 12.70 -14.97
N ILE A 180 24.93 12.10 -14.45
CA ILE A 180 23.67 12.83 -14.25
C ILE A 180 23.73 13.63 -12.95
N ASP A 181 23.21 14.86 -12.99
CA ASP A 181 23.10 15.71 -11.81
C ASP A 181 22.31 14.99 -10.72
N SER A 182 22.97 14.77 -9.59
CA SER A 182 22.43 14.05 -8.43
C SER A 182 21.09 14.58 -7.92
N ARG A 183 20.72 15.83 -8.20
CA ARG A 183 19.39 16.40 -7.87
C ARG A 183 18.25 15.63 -8.52
N PHE A 184 18.50 15.01 -9.67
CA PHE A 184 17.51 14.30 -10.47
C PHE A 184 17.61 12.78 -10.35
N VAL A 185 18.51 12.23 -9.53
CA VAL A 185 18.79 10.79 -9.51
C VAL A 185 18.11 10.10 -8.32
N ILE A 186 17.48 8.95 -8.57
CA ILE A 186 17.22 7.94 -7.54
C ILE A 186 18.36 6.93 -7.62
N ASP A 187 19.30 7.03 -6.68
CA ASP A 187 20.54 6.27 -6.69
C ASP A 187 20.33 4.88 -6.07
N ILE A 188 20.29 3.86 -6.93
CA ILE A 188 20.07 2.47 -6.50
C ILE A 188 21.13 2.00 -5.50
N ASN A 189 22.38 2.45 -5.62
CA ASN A 189 23.45 2.03 -4.72
C ASN A 189 23.34 2.69 -3.33
N LYS A 190 22.70 3.87 -3.24
CA LYS A 190 22.45 4.55 -1.96
C LYS A 190 21.19 4.08 -1.26
N GLU A 191 20.16 3.73 -2.03
CA GLU A 191 18.86 3.40 -1.45
C GLU A 191 18.70 1.92 -1.09
N PHE A 192 19.51 1.03 -1.66
CA PHE A 192 19.39 -0.41 -1.44
C PHE A 192 20.69 -1.03 -0.90
N PRO A 193 20.61 -2.06 -0.04
CA PRO A 193 21.76 -2.90 0.31
C PRO A 193 22.46 -3.45 -0.94
N ALA A 194 23.78 -3.62 -0.88
CA ALA A 194 24.60 -3.94 -2.06
C ALA A 194 24.11 -5.14 -2.88
N ALA A 195 23.65 -6.21 -2.23
CA ALA A 195 23.10 -7.38 -2.92
C ALA A 195 21.81 -7.03 -3.69
N GLN A 196 20.88 -6.31 -3.04
CA GLN A 196 19.64 -5.86 -3.66
C GLN A 196 19.90 -4.87 -4.80
N ALA A 197 20.81 -3.92 -4.59
CA ALA A 197 21.23 -2.98 -5.63
C ALA A 197 21.77 -3.71 -6.87
N ALA A 198 22.62 -4.73 -6.67
CA ALA A 198 23.15 -5.53 -7.77
C ALA A 198 22.03 -6.28 -8.54
N GLU A 199 21.06 -6.86 -7.85
CA GLU A 199 19.91 -7.51 -8.48
C GLU A 199 19.06 -6.54 -9.28
N LEU A 200 18.72 -5.39 -8.70
CA LEU A 200 17.92 -4.34 -9.34
C LEU A 200 18.61 -3.80 -10.59
N LYS A 201 19.89 -3.42 -10.49
CA LYS A 201 20.66 -2.91 -11.64
C LYS A 201 20.77 -3.96 -12.75
N LYS A 202 20.95 -5.23 -12.39
CA LYS A 202 20.97 -6.33 -13.36
C LYS A 202 19.63 -6.49 -14.08
N ALA A 203 18.51 -6.37 -13.37
CA ALA A 203 17.17 -6.51 -13.94
C ALA A 203 16.78 -5.31 -14.82
N ILE A 204 17.13 -4.10 -14.39
CA ILE A 204 16.88 -2.85 -15.14
C ILE A 204 17.79 -2.76 -16.36
N GLY A 205 19.02 -3.28 -16.25
CA GLY A 205 20.02 -3.19 -17.30
C GLY A 205 20.50 -1.76 -17.51
N LYS A 206 20.94 -1.47 -18.75
CA LYS A 206 21.48 -0.15 -19.11
C LYS A 206 20.41 0.89 -19.46
N SER A 207 19.14 0.50 -19.46
CA SER A 207 18.03 1.39 -19.74
C SER A 207 17.94 2.53 -18.73
N MET A 208 17.56 3.71 -19.19
CA MET A 208 17.25 4.84 -18.31
C MET A 208 15.74 5.02 -18.21
N TRP A 209 15.26 5.18 -16.98
CA TRP A 209 13.84 5.35 -16.67
C TRP A 209 13.64 6.62 -15.87
N GLN A 210 12.58 7.36 -16.20
CA GLN A 210 12.11 8.49 -15.40
C GLN A 210 10.94 8.08 -14.52
N VAL A 211 10.99 8.48 -13.25
CA VAL A 211 9.88 8.45 -12.30
C VAL A 211 9.26 9.82 -12.28
N VAL A 212 8.03 9.90 -12.77
CA VAL A 212 7.27 11.14 -12.82
C VAL A 212 6.23 11.12 -11.71
N ARG A 213 6.22 12.19 -10.92
CA ARG A 213 5.22 12.43 -9.89
C ARG A 213 4.49 13.70 -10.26
N ILE A 214 3.21 13.59 -10.65
CA ILE A 214 2.39 14.77 -10.95
C ILE A 214 1.89 15.42 -9.64
N PRO A 215 1.35 16.65 -9.66
CA PRO A 215 0.91 17.31 -8.42
C PRO A 215 -0.22 16.54 -7.73
N THR A 216 -0.14 16.38 -6.40
CA THR A 216 -1.20 15.75 -5.60
C THR A 216 -2.55 16.43 -5.83
N VAL A 217 -2.59 17.77 -5.93
CA VAL A 217 -3.84 18.51 -6.18
C VAL A 217 -4.51 18.10 -7.49
N VAL A 218 -3.73 17.76 -8.53
CA VAL A 218 -4.26 17.27 -9.81
C VAL A 218 -4.83 15.86 -9.63
N GLY A 219 -4.14 14.97 -8.93
CA GLY A 219 -4.62 13.62 -8.63
C GLY A 219 -5.92 13.60 -7.82
N ARG A 220 -6.11 14.58 -6.94
CA ARG A 220 -7.31 14.74 -6.09
C ARG A 220 -8.50 15.38 -6.84
N ILE A 221 -8.24 16.30 -7.76
CA ILE A 221 -9.29 16.95 -8.58
C ILE A 221 -9.72 16.06 -9.74
N CYS A 222 -8.78 15.33 -10.33
CA CYS A 222 -8.99 14.46 -11.47
C CYS A 222 -9.00 12.98 -11.04
N ASP A 223 -8.24 12.13 -11.73
CA ASP A 223 -8.19 10.68 -11.48
C ASP A 223 -6.82 10.08 -11.84
N GLY A 224 -6.63 8.78 -11.60
CA GLY A 224 -5.42 8.06 -12.01
C GLY A 224 -5.20 8.05 -13.53
N GLY A 225 -6.27 8.12 -14.33
CA GLY A 225 -6.21 8.19 -15.79
C GLY A 225 -5.53 9.47 -16.31
N THR A 226 -5.53 10.52 -15.50
CA THR A 226 -4.89 11.80 -15.80
C THR A 226 -3.37 11.70 -15.76
N VAL A 227 -2.81 10.81 -14.93
CA VAL A 227 -1.38 10.79 -14.56
C VAL A 227 -0.48 10.54 -15.77
N SER A 228 -0.71 9.46 -16.52
CA SER A 228 0.10 9.18 -17.72
C SER A 228 -0.05 10.24 -18.81
N ARG A 229 -1.24 10.85 -18.91
CA ARG A 229 -1.51 11.90 -19.90
C ARG A 229 -0.77 13.18 -19.54
N TRP A 230 -0.93 13.67 -18.32
CA TRP A 230 -0.24 14.86 -17.80
C TRP A 230 1.27 14.71 -17.99
N SER A 231 1.84 13.59 -17.55
CA SER A 231 3.27 13.31 -17.69
C SER A 231 3.71 13.35 -19.14
N ALA A 232 3.01 12.68 -20.06
CA ALA A 232 3.37 12.67 -21.46
C ALA A 232 3.29 14.06 -22.13
N MET A 233 2.36 14.92 -21.71
CA MET A 233 2.28 16.29 -22.25
C MET A 233 3.53 17.08 -21.87
N GLN A 234 3.91 17.06 -20.59
CA GLN A 234 5.05 17.82 -20.11
C GLN A 234 6.39 17.23 -20.57
N ILE A 235 6.49 15.90 -20.71
CA ILE A 235 7.63 15.24 -21.35
C ILE A 235 7.78 15.69 -22.80
N GLY A 236 6.70 15.70 -23.57
CA GLY A 236 6.71 16.14 -24.96
C GLY A 236 7.20 17.58 -25.10
N MET A 237 6.66 18.49 -24.27
CA MET A 237 7.10 19.89 -24.24
C MET A 237 8.56 20.04 -23.81
N ALA A 238 9.02 19.25 -22.84
CA ALA A 238 10.40 19.27 -22.39
C ALA A 238 11.37 18.78 -23.47
N PHE A 239 11.02 17.74 -24.23
CA PHE A 239 11.82 17.31 -25.39
C PHE A 239 11.90 18.40 -26.46
N ILE A 240 10.79 19.09 -26.74
CA ILE A 240 10.78 20.20 -27.71
C ILE A 240 11.73 21.31 -27.25
N GLY A 241 11.64 21.74 -25.99
CA GLY A 241 12.46 22.80 -25.43
C GLY A 241 13.95 22.41 -25.32
N ALA A 242 14.25 21.27 -24.71
CA ALA A 242 15.62 20.87 -24.40
C ALA A 242 16.44 20.48 -25.64
N TYR A 243 15.79 19.91 -26.66
CA TYR A 243 16.48 19.45 -27.87
C TYR A 243 16.26 20.37 -29.08
N ASN A 244 15.65 21.55 -28.90
CA ASN A 244 15.37 22.51 -29.96
C ASN A 244 14.67 21.84 -31.16
N LEU A 245 13.54 21.18 -30.89
CA LEU A 245 12.72 20.55 -31.92
C LEU A 245 11.72 21.55 -32.49
N CYS A 246 11.15 21.25 -33.66
CA CYS A 246 9.99 21.99 -34.11
C CYS A 246 8.82 21.73 -33.16
N ALA A 247 8.16 22.80 -32.71
CA ALA A 247 7.01 22.71 -31.81
C ALA A 247 5.76 22.21 -32.57
N GLY A 248 5.69 20.90 -32.80
CA GLY A 248 4.58 20.23 -33.49
C GLY A 248 4.95 19.68 -34.87
N GLU A 249 6.03 18.89 -34.95
CA GLU A 249 6.38 18.13 -36.16
C GLU A 249 5.99 16.65 -36.06
N ALA A 250 6.17 15.90 -37.14
CA ALA A 250 5.79 14.48 -37.17
C ALA A 250 6.55 13.63 -36.12
N ALA A 251 7.78 13.99 -35.75
CA ALA A 251 8.53 13.30 -34.70
C ALA A 251 7.94 13.54 -33.30
N THR A 252 7.26 14.67 -33.07
CA THR A 252 6.54 14.95 -31.81
C THR A 252 5.49 13.86 -31.53
N GLY A 253 4.88 13.29 -32.57
CA GLY A 253 3.95 12.17 -32.45
C GLY A 253 4.59 10.89 -31.89
N ASP A 254 5.85 10.61 -32.22
CA ASP A 254 6.57 9.43 -31.71
C ASP A 254 6.87 9.57 -30.21
N PHE A 255 7.30 10.76 -29.77
CA PHE A 255 7.49 11.04 -28.34
C PHE A 255 6.19 10.87 -27.57
N ALA A 256 5.07 11.36 -28.11
CA ALA A 256 3.76 11.18 -27.51
C ALA A 256 3.36 9.70 -27.40
N TYR A 257 3.60 8.89 -28.44
CA TYR A 257 3.34 7.45 -28.38
C TYR A 257 4.23 6.75 -27.37
N ALA A 258 5.54 7.05 -27.34
CA ALA A 258 6.47 6.46 -26.39
C ALA A 258 6.07 6.77 -24.94
N ALA A 259 5.76 8.04 -24.63
CA ALA A 259 5.42 8.47 -23.28
C ALA A 259 4.03 8.03 -22.79
N LYS A 260 3.11 7.69 -23.71
CA LYS A 260 1.74 7.27 -23.36
C LYS A 260 1.49 5.77 -23.47
N HIS A 261 2.30 5.06 -24.25
CA HIS A 261 2.07 3.66 -24.61
C HIS A 261 3.35 2.85 -24.74
N GLY A 262 4.28 3.28 -25.61
CA GLY A 262 5.41 2.46 -26.05
C GLY A 262 6.48 2.20 -24.98
N SER A 263 6.55 3.04 -23.95
CA SER A 263 7.57 2.92 -22.89
C SER A 263 7.03 3.41 -21.55
N VAL A 264 5.78 3.11 -21.22
CA VAL A 264 5.14 3.53 -19.97
C VAL A 264 4.87 2.35 -19.05
N ILE A 265 5.14 2.51 -17.76
CA ILE A 265 4.66 1.59 -16.71
C ILE A 265 3.66 2.37 -15.85
N GLN A 266 2.42 1.91 -15.91
CA GLN A 266 1.33 2.37 -15.04
C GLN A 266 1.40 1.66 -13.69
N MET A 267 0.88 2.30 -12.64
CA MET A 267 0.74 1.63 -11.34
C MET A 267 -0.29 0.51 -11.44
N SER A 268 -1.35 0.72 -12.22
CA SER A 268 -2.40 -0.26 -12.47
C SER A 268 -3.11 -0.02 -13.81
N ASP A 269 -3.71 -1.08 -14.35
CA ASP A 269 -4.54 -1.02 -15.55
C ASP A 269 -6.00 -0.59 -15.23
N MET A 270 -6.78 -0.31 -16.28
CA MET A 270 -8.19 0.05 -16.20
C MET A 270 -9.08 -1.11 -15.70
N MET A 271 -10.28 -0.75 -15.24
CA MET A 271 -11.23 -1.70 -14.64
C MET A 271 -12.44 -2.01 -15.54
N PRO A 272 -13.00 -3.23 -15.48
CA PRO A 272 -14.21 -3.61 -16.22
C PRO A 272 -15.43 -2.74 -15.90
N ALA A 273 -16.34 -2.62 -16.87
CA ALA A 273 -17.46 -1.67 -16.87
C ALA A 273 -18.30 -1.59 -15.58
N ARG A 274 -18.57 -2.74 -14.92
CA ARG A 274 -19.35 -2.77 -13.66
C ARG A 274 -18.74 -1.96 -12.52
N ARG A 275 -17.45 -1.66 -12.63
CA ARG A 275 -16.62 -0.91 -11.67
C ARG A 275 -15.64 -0.02 -12.44
N ALA A 276 -16.14 0.60 -13.51
CA ALA A 276 -15.35 1.34 -14.49
C ALA A 276 -14.46 2.39 -13.81
N ARG A 277 -13.16 2.26 -14.02
CA ARG A 277 -12.12 3.18 -13.55
C ARG A 277 -11.00 3.17 -14.59
N GLY A 278 -10.36 4.32 -14.77
CA GLY A 278 -9.15 4.42 -15.57
C GLY A 278 -7.97 3.68 -14.91
N PRO A 279 -6.79 3.72 -15.53
CA PRO A 279 -5.57 3.19 -14.93
C PRO A 279 -5.15 4.00 -13.70
N ASN A 280 -4.15 3.51 -12.96
CA ASN A 280 -3.65 4.10 -11.71
C ASN A 280 -4.72 4.23 -10.60
N GLU A 281 -5.72 3.35 -10.62
CA GLU A 281 -6.77 3.26 -9.60
C GLU A 281 -6.60 1.95 -8.79
N PRO A 282 -7.06 1.89 -7.52
CA PRO A 282 -6.68 0.81 -6.60
C PRO A 282 -7.10 -0.58 -7.08
N GLY A 283 -8.25 -0.67 -7.76
CA GLY A 283 -8.81 -1.94 -8.20
C GLY A 283 -7.93 -2.69 -9.20
N GLY A 284 -7.10 -1.98 -9.97
CA GLY A 284 -6.19 -2.58 -10.94
C GLY A 284 -4.79 -2.85 -10.37
N LEU A 285 -4.51 -2.48 -9.12
CA LEU A 285 -3.20 -2.74 -8.50
C LEU A 285 -3.04 -4.23 -8.26
N MET A 286 -1.89 -4.77 -8.69
CA MET A 286 -1.48 -6.14 -8.40
C MET A 286 -0.76 -6.21 -7.05
N TYR A 287 -0.86 -7.33 -6.35
CA TYR A 287 -0.28 -7.50 -5.02
C TYR A 287 1.24 -7.33 -4.99
N GLY A 288 1.93 -7.80 -6.03
CA GLY A 288 3.37 -7.59 -6.17
C GLY A 288 3.75 -6.11 -6.30
N ILE A 289 2.93 -5.29 -6.98
CA ILE A 289 3.16 -3.84 -7.08
C ILE A 289 3.04 -3.17 -5.70
N VAL A 290 2.08 -3.59 -4.88
CA VAL A 290 1.91 -3.05 -3.53
C VAL A 290 3.08 -3.44 -2.62
N SER A 291 3.55 -4.69 -2.71
CA SER A 291 4.79 -5.14 -2.05
C SER A 291 6.02 -4.36 -2.51
N ASP A 292 6.06 -3.99 -3.79
CA ASP A 292 7.19 -3.23 -4.35
C ASP A 292 7.19 -1.76 -3.94
N CYS A 293 6.00 -1.18 -3.71
CA CYS A 293 5.90 0.17 -3.14
C CYS A 293 6.45 0.23 -1.70
N ALA A 294 6.22 -0.81 -0.88
CA ALA A 294 6.73 -0.85 0.48
C ALA A 294 8.27 -0.98 0.52
N GLN A 295 8.93 -0.11 1.29
CA GLN A 295 10.40 0.00 1.34
C GLN A 295 11.01 -0.60 2.62
N SER A 296 10.21 -1.26 3.46
CA SER A 296 10.71 -1.89 4.70
C SER A 296 11.88 -2.85 4.44
N LEU A 297 11.88 -3.59 3.33
CA LEU A 297 12.93 -4.58 3.02
C LEU A 297 14.30 -3.94 2.71
N ALA A 298 14.32 -2.75 2.12
CA ALA A 298 15.56 -2.04 1.86
C ALA A 298 16.22 -1.55 3.16
N LYS A 299 15.38 -1.15 4.14
CA LYS A 299 15.84 -0.62 5.44
C LYS A 299 16.09 -1.71 6.49
N TYR A 300 15.34 -2.80 6.44
CA TYR A 300 15.40 -3.93 7.37
C TYR A 300 15.49 -5.25 6.59
N PRO A 301 16.59 -5.50 5.86
CA PRO A 301 16.72 -6.62 4.93
C PRO A 301 16.66 -7.99 5.60
N ASP A 302 17.00 -8.08 6.89
CA ASP A 302 17.03 -9.33 7.66
C ASP A 302 15.69 -9.64 8.37
N ASP A 303 14.67 -8.80 8.18
CA ASP A 303 13.35 -8.97 8.83
C ASP A 303 12.22 -9.13 7.80
N PRO A 304 12.04 -10.34 7.24
CA PRO A 304 10.99 -10.62 6.26
C PRO A 304 9.58 -10.52 6.87
N ALA A 305 9.43 -10.74 8.18
CA ALA A 305 8.17 -10.57 8.90
C ALA A 305 7.73 -9.11 8.92
N ARG A 306 8.65 -8.20 9.28
CA ARG A 306 8.38 -6.75 9.22
C ARG A 306 8.00 -6.30 7.82
N HIS A 307 8.72 -6.73 6.78
CA HIS A 307 8.38 -6.33 5.41
C HIS A 307 6.98 -6.83 4.99
N SER A 308 6.62 -8.05 5.38
CA SER A 308 5.29 -8.59 5.15
C SER A 308 4.22 -7.75 5.86
N LEU A 309 4.41 -7.44 7.15
CA LEU A 309 3.45 -6.66 7.96
C LEU A 309 3.28 -5.22 7.48
N GLU A 310 4.36 -4.54 7.09
CA GLU A 310 4.32 -3.21 6.49
C GLU A 310 3.58 -3.23 5.14
N THR A 311 3.80 -4.27 4.33
CA THR A 311 3.04 -4.46 3.08
C THR A 311 1.56 -4.68 3.36
N ILE A 312 1.22 -5.46 4.42
CA ILE A 312 -0.17 -5.67 4.86
C ILE A 312 -0.80 -4.35 5.29
N ALA A 313 -0.10 -3.51 6.04
CA ALA A 313 -0.61 -2.21 6.48
C ALA A 313 -0.94 -1.30 5.28
N LEU A 314 -0.03 -1.20 4.30
CA LEU A 314 -0.27 -0.43 3.08
C LEU A 314 -1.46 -1.01 2.28
N ALA A 315 -1.48 -2.32 2.09
CA ALA A 315 -2.55 -2.99 1.35
C ALA A 315 -3.91 -2.87 2.06
N ALA A 316 -3.96 -2.90 3.39
CA ALA A 316 -5.19 -2.69 4.17
C ALA A 316 -5.75 -1.27 4.01
N LEU A 317 -4.88 -0.27 3.93
CA LEU A 317 -5.32 1.09 3.56
C LEU A 317 -5.89 1.11 2.14
N ILE A 318 -5.11 0.67 1.16
CA ILE A 318 -5.42 0.83 -0.27
C ILE A 318 -6.67 0.04 -0.64
N TYR A 319 -6.73 -1.23 -0.26
CA TYR A 319 -7.79 -2.13 -0.70
C TYR A 319 -9.02 -2.10 0.20
N ASP A 320 -8.86 -2.11 1.53
CA ASP A 320 -10.03 -2.21 2.42
C ASP A 320 -10.62 -0.84 2.74
N GLN A 321 -9.80 0.16 3.12
CA GLN A 321 -10.33 1.47 3.51
C GLN A 321 -10.68 2.35 2.31
N ILE A 322 -9.74 2.53 1.38
CA ILE A 322 -9.93 3.44 0.24
C ILE A 322 -10.75 2.74 -0.83
N TYR A 323 -10.30 1.62 -1.38
CA TYR A 323 -10.99 0.99 -2.51
C TYR A 323 -12.37 0.42 -2.13
N LEU A 324 -12.42 -0.60 -1.29
CA LEU A 324 -13.68 -1.25 -0.92
C LEU A 324 -14.54 -0.34 -0.03
N GLY A 325 -13.91 0.37 0.91
CA GLY A 325 -14.59 1.23 1.88
C GLY A 325 -15.08 2.57 1.33
N SER A 326 -14.58 3.01 0.18
CA SER A 326 -15.00 4.26 -0.47
C SER A 326 -15.34 4.06 -1.95
N TYR A 327 -14.38 3.73 -2.81
CA TYR A 327 -14.59 3.66 -4.27
C TYR A 327 -15.71 2.71 -4.70
N MET A 328 -15.90 1.62 -3.94
CA MET A 328 -16.85 0.55 -4.22
C MET A 328 -18.04 0.51 -3.25
N SER A 329 -18.10 1.42 -2.27
CA SER A 329 -19.15 1.47 -1.26
C SER A 329 -19.36 2.90 -0.74
N GLY A 330 -18.68 3.30 0.34
CA GLY A 330 -18.78 4.63 0.96
C GLY A 330 -19.39 4.65 2.36
N GLY A 331 -19.52 5.84 2.94
CA GLY A 331 -20.09 6.07 4.27
C GLY A 331 -19.06 5.92 5.39
N VAL A 332 -19.46 5.28 6.51
CA VAL A 332 -18.56 4.98 7.65
C VAL A 332 -17.39 4.08 7.22
N GLY A 333 -17.58 3.28 6.17
CA GLY A 333 -16.52 2.50 5.57
C GLY A 333 -16.03 1.35 6.45
N PHE A 334 -14.76 0.97 6.25
CA PHE A 334 -14.21 -0.30 6.69
C PHE A 334 -12.92 -0.16 7.51
N THR A 335 -12.77 0.93 8.26
CA THR A 335 -11.57 1.19 9.07
C THR A 335 -11.19 0.02 9.97
N GLN A 336 -12.15 -0.54 10.73
CA GLN A 336 -11.87 -1.63 11.67
C GLN A 336 -11.56 -2.97 11.00
N TYR A 337 -12.03 -3.21 9.77
CA TYR A 337 -11.60 -4.38 9.00
C TYR A 337 -10.12 -4.27 8.67
N ALA A 338 -9.68 -3.08 8.26
CA ALA A 338 -8.30 -2.81 7.90
C ALA A 338 -7.37 -2.77 9.12
N THR A 339 -7.72 -2.01 10.17
CA THR A 339 -6.86 -1.81 11.36
C THR A 339 -6.51 -3.10 12.06
N ALA A 340 -7.37 -4.12 12.01
CA ALA A 340 -7.08 -5.42 12.61
C ALA A 340 -5.76 -6.03 12.09
N ALA A 341 -5.36 -5.69 10.86
CA ALA A 341 -4.15 -6.19 10.24
C ALA A 341 -2.90 -5.33 10.51
N TYR A 342 -3.02 -4.17 11.15
CA TYR A 342 -1.89 -3.25 11.40
C TYR A 342 -1.91 -2.57 12.78
N THR A 343 -2.73 -3.07 13.71
CA THR A 343 -2.81 -2.53 15.07
C THR A 343 -2.70 -3.61 16.14
N ASP A 344 -2.33 -3.14 17.33
CA ASP A 344 -2.26 -3.88 18.58
C ASP A 344 -1.30 -5.06 18.59
N ASN A 345 -0.41 -5.17 17.60
CA ASN A 345 0.54 -6.26 17.43
C ASN A 345 -0.11 -7.66 17.42
N ILE A 346 -1.41 -7.77 17.11
CA ILE A 346 -2.10 -9.07 17.13
C ILE A 346 -1.64 -9.91 15.93
N LEU A 347 -1.73 -9.36 14.71
CA LEU A 347 -1.22 -10.06 13.53
C LEU A 347 0.32 -10.16 13.57
N GLU A 348 0.98 -9.15 14.14
CA GLU A 348 2.43 -9.15 14.31
C GLU A 348 2.91 -10.35 15.14
N ASP A 349 2.30 -10.57 16.31
CA ASP A 349 2.55 -11.73 17.16
C ASP A 349 2.45 -13.04 16.38
N PHE A 350 1.37 -13.19 15.61
CA PHE A 350 1.09 -14.40 14.87
C PHE A 350 2.09 -14.65 13.74
N VAL A 351 2.50 -13.60 13.02
CA VAL A 351 3.49 -13.70 11.93
C VAL A 351 4.87 -14.01 12.47
N TYR A 352 5.30 -13.35 13.55
CA TYR A 352 6.61 -13.62 14.17
C TYR A 352 6.66 -15.02 14.80
N TRP A 353 5.59 -15.46 15.47
CA TRP A 353 5.50 -16.83 15.97
C TRP A 353 5.59 -17.85 14.84
N GLY A 354 4.85 -17.63 13.75
CA GLY A 354 4.86 -18.53 12.60
C GLY A 354 6.21 -18.59 11.87
N MET A 355 6.89 -17.44 11.72
CA MET A 355 8.25 -17.39 11.19
C MET A 355 9.24 -18.17 12.06
N GLU A 356 9.17 -18.01 13.38
CA GLU A 356 10.03 -18.72 14.34
C GLU A 356 9.74 -20.22 14.35
N HIS A 357 8.46 -20.61 14.32
CA HIS A 357 8.05 -22.01 14.20
C HIS A 357 8.61 -22.68 12.95
N VAL A 358 8.64 -21.96 11.82
CA VAL A 358 9.30 -22.42 10.60
C VAL A 358 10.79 -22.65 10.84
N LYS A 359 11.50 -21.66 11.39
CA LYS A 359 12.94 -21.76 11.68
C LYS A 359 13.26 -22.94 12.60
N ASP A 360 12.49 -23.11 13.66
CA ASP A 360 12.74 -24.11 14.69
C ASP A 360 12.46 -25.54 14.21
N LYS A 361 11.36 -25.74 13.45
CA LYS A 361 10.89 -27.09 13.07
C LYS A 361 11.32 -27.52 11.66
N TYR A 362 11.58 -26.56 10.77
CA TYR A 362 11.87 -26.83 9.36
C TYR A 362 13.22 -26.26 8.90
N GLY A 363 13.90 -25.43 9.71
CA GLY A 363 15.18 -24.81 9.38
C GLY A 363 15.03 -23.47 8.66
N ASP A 364 16.08 -23.03 7.96
CA ASP A 364 16.13 -21.71 7.35
C ASP A 364 14.94 -21.40 6.42
N LEU A 365 14.59 -20.12 6.35
CA LEU A 365 13.54 -19.62 5.48
C LEU A 365 13.87 -19.89 4.00
N ALA A 366 12.81 -20.07 3.20
CA ALA A 366 12.83 -20.36 1.78
C ALA A 366 13.66 -21.61 1.38
N LYS A 367 13.89 -22.56 2.29
CA LYS A 367 14.58 -23.83 1.99
C LYS A 367 13.65 -24.99 1.74
N GLN A 368 12.37 -24.87 2.10
CA GLN A 368 11.42 -25.97 1.96
C GLN A 368 10.78 -26.00 0.57
N LYS A 369 10.59 -27.19 0.00
CA LYS A 369 9.85 -27.33 -1.26
C LYS A 369 8.35 -27.31 -0.99
N PRO A 370 7.55 -26.54 -1.74
CA PRO A 370 6.09 -26.58 -1.64
C PRO A 370 5.54 -28.01 -1.77
N SER A 371 4.73 -28.45 -0.82
CA SER A 371 3.97 -29.70 -0.89
C SER A 371 2.70 -29.60 -0.04
N VAL A 372 1.67 -30.39 -0.38
CA VAL A 372 0.41 -30.43 0.38
C VAL A 372 0.65 -30.76 1.85
N LYS A 373 1.57 -31.70 2.13
CA LYS A 373 1.93 -32.06 3.51
C LYS A 373 2.51 -30.86 4.27
N LEU A 374 3.48 -30.17 3.67
CA LEU A 374 4.12 -29.01 4.32
C LEU A 374 3.11 -27.88 4.57
N ILE A 375 2.24 -27.61 3.59
CA ILE A 375 1.16 -26.62 3.70
C ILE A 375 0.20 -27.00 4.84
N ASN A 376 -0.19 -28.28 4.90
CA ASN A 376 -1.07 -28.77 5.96
C ASN A 376 -0.42 -28.66 7.34
N ASP A 377 0.84 -29.08 7.48
CA ASP A 377 1.53 -29.08 8.76
C ASP A 377 1.73 -27.64 9.29
N ILE A 378 2.39 -26.77 8.52
CA ILE A 378 2.69 -25.39 8.96
C ILE A 378 1.39 -24.57 9.07
N GLY A 379 0.52 -24.65 8.05
CA GLY A 379 -0.71 -23.87 8.02
C GLY A 379 -1.65 -24.23 9.17
N THR A 380 -1.73 -25.51 9.55
CA THR A 380 -2.52 -25.95 10.70
C THR A 380 -1.89 -25.52 12.01
N ASP A 381 -0.59 -25.74 12.21
CA ASP A 381 0.11 -25.36 13.45
C ASP A 381 -0.08 -23.86 13.74
N VAL A 382 0.10 -23.01 12.73
CA VAL A 382 -0.06 -21.55 12.86
C VAL A 382 -1.52 -21.16 13.05
N ALA A 383 -2.46 -21.76 12.31
CA ALA A 383 -3.88 -21.45 12.49
C ALA A 383 -4.36 -21.79 13.91
N MET A 384 -3.95 -22.96 14.44
CA MET A 384 -4.29 -23.38 15.80
C MET A 384 -3.66 -22.46 16.85
N TYR A 385 -2.39 -22.07 16.68
CA TYR A 385 -1.76 -21.08 17.55
C TYR A 385 -2.57 -19.78 17.65
N CYS A 386 -2.98 -19.24 16.50
CA CYS A 386 -3.74 -17.99 16.45
C CYS A 386 -5.12 -18.14 17.11
N LEU A 387 -5.82 -19.24 16.82
CA LEU A 387 -7.14 -19.55 17.42
C LEU A 387 -7.03 -19.66 18.94
N GLU A 388 -6.00 -20.36 19.45
CA GLU A 388 -5.72 -20.44 20.89
C GLU A 388 -5.48 -19.07 21.52
N GLN A 389 -4.80 -18.13 20.84
CA GLN A 389 -4.59 -16.79 21.41
C GLN A 389 -5.92 -16.04 21.61
N TYR A 390 -6.88 -16.17 20.68
CA TYR A 390 -8.20 -15.60 20.87
C TYR A 390 -8.99 -16.26 22.01
N GLU A 391 -8.84 -17.57 22.22
CA GLU A 391 -9.53 -18.30 23.30
C GLU A 391 -8.93 -18.04 24.68
N LEU A 392 -7.60 -17.98 24.76
CA LEU A 392 -6.85 -17.76 26.00
C LEU A 392 -6.90 -16.30 26.46
N TYR A 393 -6.98 -15.35 25.52
CA TYR A 393 -6.99 -13.91 25.81
C TYR A 393 -8.27 -13.25 25.29
N PRO A 394 -9.35 -13.24 26.10
CA PRO A 394 -10.60 -12.57 25.74
C PRO A 394 -10.44 -11.10 25.36
N ALA A 395 -9.43 -10.38 25.88
CA ALA A 395 -9.12 -9.01 25.46
C ALA A 395 -8.75 -8.91 23.96
N VAL A 396 -8.03 -9.92 23.43
CA VAL A 396 -7.68 -10.00 22.01
C VAL A 396 -8.92 -10.31 21.17
N MET A 397 -9.78 -11.22 21.63
CA MET A 397 -11.08 -11.49 20.99
C MET A 397 -12.02 -10.29 21.03
N GLU A 398 -12.02 -9.52 22.12
CA GLU A 398 -12.81 -8.29 22.27
C GLU A 398 -12.26 -7.16 21.39
N THR A 399 -10.95 -7.10 21.18
CA THR A 399 -10.29 -6.17 20.25
C THR A 399 -10.65 -6.48 18.80
N HIS A 400 -10.53 -7.75 18.39
CA HIS A 400 -10.99 -8.26 17.10
C HIS A 400 -12.39 -8.90 17.23
N PHE A 401 -13.36 -8.08 17.65
CA PHE A 401 -14.73 -8.52 17.91
C PHE A 401 -15.42 -9.08 16.65
N GLY A 402 -15.07 -8.55 15.47
CA GLY A 402 -15.56 -9.02 14.19
C GLY A 402 -14.88 -10.32 13.77
N GLY A 403 -15.68 -11.33 13.41
CA GLY A 403 -15.13 -12.62 12.97
C GLY A 403 -14.26 -12.52 11.72
N SER A 404 -14.54 -11.56 10.84
CA SER A 404 -13.70 -11.26 9.68
C SER A 404 -12.32 -10.74 10.04
N GLN A 405 -12.19 -9.90 11.08
CA GLN A 405 -10.90 -9.40 11.55
C GLN A 405 -10.01 -10.56 12.00
N ARG A 406 -10.59 -11.50 12.76
CA ARG A 406 -9.91 -12.71 13.20
C ARG A 406 -9.54 -13.60 12.02
N ALA A 407 -10.48 -13.84 11.10
CA ALA A 407 -10.25 -14.62 9.89
C ALA A 407 -9.08 -14.07 9.07
N THR A 408 -9.04 -12.75 8.85
CA THR A 408 -7.93 -12.08 8.16
C THR A 408 -6.60 -12.38 8.86
N CYS A 409 -6.53 -12.17 10.17
CA CYS A 409 -5.26 -12.29 10.90
C CYS A 409 -4.77 -13.74 10.99
N ILE A 410 -5.67 -14.70 11.28
CA ILE A 410 -5.33 -16.13 11.38
C ILE A 410 -4.81 -16.63 10.02
N SER A 411 -5.54 -16.34 8.95
CA SER A 411 -5.18 -16.81 7.62
C SER A 411 -3.95 -16.08 7.07
N ALA A 412 -3.74 -14.80 7.44
CA ALA A 412 -2.54 -14.04 7.06
C ALA A 412 -1.29 -14.66 7.70
N ALA A 413 -1.35 -15.00 8.99
CA ALA A 413 -0.24 -15.64 9.68
C ALA A 413 0.12 -17.01 9.07
N ALA A 414 -0.89 -17.87 8.84
CA ALA A 414 -0.68 -19.17 8.20
C ALA A 414 -0.11 -19.02 6.78
N GLY A 415 -0.67 -18.12 5.97
CA GLY A 415 -0.22 -17.86 4.61
C GLY A 415 1.20 -17.32 4.53
N THR A 416 1.52 -16.34 5.38
CA THR A 416 2.87 -15.74 5.43
C THR A 416 3.90 -16.76 5.92
N SER A 417 3.59 -17.57 6.93
CA SER A 417 4.52 -18.59 7.42
C SER A 417 4.87 -19.64 6.38
N VAL A 418 3.88 -20.14 5.63
CA VAL A 418 4.13 -21.09 4.53
C VAL A 418 4.87 -20.42 3.37
N ALA A 419 4.54 -19.17 3.04
CA ALA A 419 5.30 -18.40 2.06
C ALA A 419 6.76 -18.21 2.48
N MET A 420 7.03 -17.91 3.75
CA MET A 420 8.39 -17.77 4.28
C MET A 420 9.14 -19.10 4.30
N ALA A 421 8.49 -20.21 4.66
CA ALA A 421 9.11 -21.53 4.66
C ALA A 421 9.56 -21.97 3.26
N THR A 422 8.72 -21.68 2.26
CA THR A 422 8.89 -22.19 0.89
C THR A 422 9.52 -21.22 -0.09
N GLY A 423 9.52 -19.92 0.24
CA GLY A 423 9.78 -18.89 -0.75
C GLY A 423 8.83 -18.99 -1.94
N ASN A 424 7.55 -19.30 -1.73
CA ASN A 424 6.57 -19.41 -2.81
C ASN A 424 5.20 -18.84 -2.39
N ALA A 425 4.76 -17.78 -3.05
CA ALA A 425 3.51 -17.09 -2.71
C ALA A 425 2.27 -17.99 -2.94
N GLN A 426 2.28 -18.86 -3.96
CA GLN A 426 1.18 -19.78 -4.27
C GLN A 426 0.97 -20.84 -3.17
N ALA A 427 2.06 -21.31 -2.57
CA ALA A 427 2.02 -22.19 -1.40
C ALA A 427 1.43 -21.46 -0.18
N GLY A 428 1.84 -20.22 0.05
CA GLY A 428 1.24 -19.35 1.08
C GLY A 428 -0.25 -19.13 0.86
N LEU A 429 -0.69 -18.90 -0.38
CA LEU A 429 -2.11 -18.77 -0.72
C LEU A 429 -2.91 -20.04 -0.40
N SER A 430 -2.33 -21.22 -0.65
CA SER A 430 -2.97 -22.49 -0.26
C SER A 430 -3.17 -22.58 1.25
N ALA A 431 -2.18 -22.14 2.03
CA ALA A 431 -2.24 -22.13 3.49
C ALA A 431 -3.27 -21.12 4.04
N TRP A 432 -3.44 -19.97 3.38
CA TRP A 432 -4.52 -19.04 3.69
C TRP A 432 -5.89 -19.74 3.62
N TYR A 433 -6.18 -20.43 2.52
CA TYR A 433 -7.48 -21.10 2.35
C TYR A 433 -7.67 -22.28 3.29
N LEU A 434 -6.59 -23.03 3.59
CA LEU A 434 -6.61 -24.06 4.63
C LEU A 434 -6.98 -23.46 6.00
N ALA A 435 -6.33 -22.38 6.41
CA ALA A 435 -6.59 -21.72 7.68
C ALA A 435 -8.04 -21.20 7.78
N CYS A 436 -8.61 -20.74 6.66
CA CYS A 436 -10.02 -20.35 6.61
C CYS A 436 -10.96 -21.53 6.95
N ASN A 437 -10.66 -22.73 6.44
CA ASN A 437 -11.45 -23.93 6.72
C ASN A 437 -11.28 -24.40 8.16
N ILE A 438 -10.05 -24.40 8.68
CA ILE A 438 -9.76 -24.75 10.07
C ILE A 438 -10.51 -23.81 11.03
N HIS A 439 -10.46 -22.50 10.79
CA HIS A 439 -11.16 -21.52 11.61
C HIS A 439 -12.68 -21.75 11.59
N LYS A 440 -13.29 -21.96 10.42
CA LYS A 440 -14.72 -22.25 10.30
C LYS A 440 -15.14 -23.45 11.14
N GLU A 441 -14.41 -24.55 11.02
CA GLU A 441 -14.70 -25.80 11.74
C GLU A 441 -14.51 -25.63 13.25
N GLN A 442 -13.38 -25.06 13.68
CA GLN A 442 -13.06 -24.91 15.10
C GLN A 442 -14.04 -23.99 15.84
N MET A 443 -14.42 -22.86 15.23
CA MET A 443 -15.20 -21.81 15.90
C MET A 443 -16.71 -21.89 15.61
N GLY A 444 -17.14 -22.75 14.69
CA GLY A 444 -18.52 -22.81 14.19
C GLY A 444 -19.00 -21.49 13.57
N ARG A 445 -18.08 -20.60 13.20
CA ARG A 445 -18.30 -19.26 12.63
C ARG A 445 -17.05 -18.79 11.90
N PHE A 446 -17.18 -17.73 11.11
CA PHE A 446 -16.06 -17.16 10.36
C PHE A 446 -16.17 -15.64 10.25
N GLY A 447 -16.41 -15.11 9.05
CA GLY A 447 -16.58 -13.68 8.78
C GLY A 447 -18.04 -13.23 8.59
N PHE A 448 -18.20 -12.02 8.05
CA PHE A 448 -19.51 -11.48 7.64
C PHE A 448 -20.12 -12.27 6.48
N TYR A 449 -21.39 -11.99 6.15
CA TYR A 449 -22.08 -12.61 5.02
C TYR A 449 -21.35 -12.39 3.69
N GLY A 450 -20.89 -13.48 3.07
CA GLY A 450 -20.14 -13.44 1.82
C GLY A 450 -18.65 -13.14 1.98
N TYR A 451 -18.13 -13.02 3.19
CA TYR A 451 -16.68 -12.89 3.44
C TYR A 451 -15.91 -14.00 2.73
N ASP A 452 -16.39 -15.23 2.84
CA ASP A 452 -15.71 -16.43 2.36
C ASP A 452 -15.99 -16.80 0.90
N LEU A 453 -16.59 -15.91 0.10
CA LEU A 453 -16.80 -16.14 -1.33
C LEU A 453 -15.52 -16.65 -2.01
N GLN A 454 -14.42 -15.91 -1.84
CA GLN A 454 -13.14 -16.26 -2.44
C GLN A 454 -12.46 -17.42 -1.74
N ASP A 455 -12.73 -17.64 -0.45
CA ASP A 455 -12.09 -18.70 0.32
C ASP A 455 -12.66 -20.09 -0.04
N GLN A 456 -13.97 -20.17 -0.32
CA GLN A 456 -14.63 -21.43 -0.69
C GLN A 456 -14.16 -21.96 -2.05
N ILE A 457 -13.89 -21.06 -3.01
CA ILE A 457 -13.36 -21.43 -4.33
C ILE A 457 -11.82 -21.35 -4.38
N GLY A 458 -11.20 -20.87 -3.31
CA GLY A 458 -9.78 -20.54 -3.26
C GLY A 458 -8.88 -21.73 -3.52
N ALA A 459 -9.16 -22.88 -2.88
CA ALA A 459 -8.38 -24.09 -3.07
C ALA A 459 -8.38 -24.57 -4.54
N ALA A 460 -9.55 -24.55 -5.20
CA ALA A 460 -9.67 -24.93 -6.61
C ALA A 460 -8.94 -23.94 -7.54
N ASN A 461 -9.00 -22.65 -7.23
CA ASN A 461 -8.43 -21.59 -8.06
C ASN A 461 -6.93 -21.34 -7.80
N THR A 462 -6.34 -21.96 -6.77
CA THR A 462 -4.93 -21.71 -6.43
C THR A 462 -4.01 -22.24 -7.53
N PHE A 463 -4.23 -23.45 -8.04
CA PHE A 463 -3.38 -24.02 -9.11
C PHE A 463 -4.14 -24.18 -10.42
N SER A 464 -5.28 -23.51 -10.58
CA SER A 464 -5.97 -23.45 -11.86
C SER A 464 -5.10 -22.74 -12.90
N TYR A 465 -5.26 -23.14 -14.16
CA TYR A 465 -4.65 -22.50 -15.33
C TYR A 465 -5.73 -22.05 -16.32
N ARG A 466 -7.00 -22.08 -15.91
CA ARG A 466 -8.13 -21.66 -16.73
C ARG A 466 -8.21 -20.13 -16.83
N SER A 467 -8.91 -19.66 -17.86
CA SER A 467 -9.04 -18.26 -18.29
C SER A 467 -8.91 -17.21 -17.19
N ASP A 468 -9.88 -17.19 -16.28
CA ASP A 468 -10.10 -16.16 -15.27
C ASP A 468 -9.94 -16.70 -13.84
N GLU A 469 -9.45 -17.94 -13.73
CA GLU A 469 -9.14 -18.62 -12.47
C GLU A 469 -7.64 -18.67 -12.20
N GLY A 470 -6.83 -18.92 -13.23
CA GLY A 470 -5.40 -19.19 -13.09
C GLY A 470 -4.54 -17.95 -13.22
N LEU A 471 -3.81 -17.61 -12.16
CA LEU A 471 -2.83 -16.53 -12.18
C LEU A 471 -1.83 -16.69 -11.01
N PRO A 472 -0.50 -16.53 -11.24
CA PRO A 472 0.48 -16.39 -10.16
C PRO A 472 0.06 -15.33 -9.15
N PHE A 473 0.32 -15.57 -7.87
CA PHE A 473 -0.30 -14.77 -6.83
C PHE A 473 0.14 -13.30 -6.87
N GLU A 474 1.39 -13.04 -7.23
CA GLU A 474 2.00 -11.73 -7.38
C GLU A 474 1.23 -10.84 -8.37
N LEU A 475 0.64 -11.45 -9.41
CA LEU A 475 -0.11 -10.81 -10.49
C LEU A 475 -1.60 -10.66 -10.18
N ARG A 476 -2.12 -11.28 -9.11
CA ARG A 476 -3.51 -11.07 -8.67
C ARG A 476 -3.66 -9.69 -8.05
N GLY A 477 -4.90 -9.25 -7.90
CA GLY A 477 -5.22 -7.94 -7.33
C GLY A 477 -6.72 -7.75 -7.17
N GLY A 478 -7.13 -6.51 -6.93
CA GLY A 478 -8.53 -6.14 -6.69
C GLY A 478 -9.49 -6.40 -7.85
N ASN A 479 -8.97 -6.77 -9.03
CA ASN A 479 -9.76 -7.11 -10.21
C ASN A 479 -9.88 -8.61 -10.48
N TYR A 480 -9.07 -9.46 -9.83
CA TYR A 480 -9.19 -10.92 -9.97
C TYR A 480 -10.61 -11.34 -9.55
N PRO A 481 -11.33 -12.17 -10.33
CA PRO A 481 -12.80 -12.21 -10.27
C PRO A 481 -13.39 -12.44 -8.88
N SER A 482 -12.85 -13.41 -8.13
CA SER A 482 -13.35 -13.73 -6.79
C SER A 482 -12.92 -12.74 -5.71
N TYR A 483 -11.87 -11.97 -5.95
CA TYR A 483 -11.31 -11.04 -4.95
C TYR A 483 -11.99 -9.69 -4.93
N ALA A 484 -12.80 -9.39 -5.94
CA ALA A 484 -13.12 -8.02 -6.29
C ALA A 484 -14.26 -7.37 -5.49
N MET A 485 -14.60 -7.89 -4.31
CA MET A 485 -15.78 -7.48 -3.54
C MET A 485 -15.61 -7.41 -2.02
N ASN A 486 -14.68 -8.19 -1.43
CA ASN A 486 -14.72 -8.47 0.01
C ASN A 486 -13.47 -7.96 0.73
N VAL A 487 -13.69 -7.27 1.86
CA VAL A 487 -12.65 -6.77 2.76
C VAL A 487 -11.95 -7.89 3.53
N GLY A 488 -10.77 -7.63 4.10
CA GLY A 488 -10.09 -8.55 5.01
C GLY A 488 -9.34 -9.67 4.31
N HIS A 489 -8.94 -9.46 3.05
CA HIS A 489 -8.22 -10.47 2.27
C HIS A 489 -7.06 -9.84 1.49
N GLN A 490 -7.35 -8.82 0.67
CA GLN A 490 -6.39 -8.18 -0.22
C GLN A 490 -5.19 -7.58 0.54
N SER A 491 -5.43 -7.10 1.77
CA SER A 491 -4.39 -6.71 2.73
C SER A 491 -3.38 -7.81 2.98
N ALA A 492 -3.85 -8.95 3.47
CA ALA A 492 -3.03 -10.12 3.76
C ALA A 492 -2.41 -10.75 2.51
N TYR A 493 -3.11 -10.74 1.38
CA TYR A 493 -2.61 -11.31 0.13
C TYR A 493 -1.34 -10.62 -0.36
N ALA A 494 -1.29 -9.29 -0.29
CA ALA A 494 -0.05 -8.54 -0.55
C ALA A 494 1.07 -8.91 0.44
N GLY A 495 0.72 -9.12 1.72
CA GLY A 495 1.65 -9.61 2.74
C GLY A 495 2.24 -10.99 2.45
N ILE A 496 1.42 -11.94 1.97
CA ILE A 496 1.87 -13.30 1.62
C ILE A 496 2.83 -13.26 0.44
N VAL A 497 2.55 -12.42 -0.57
CA VAL A 497 3.46 -12.15 -1.68
C VAL A 497 4.79 -11.59 -1.15
N ALA A 498 4.74 -10.54 -0.32
CA ALA A 498 5.92 -9.94 0.28
C ALA A 498 6.75 -10.95 1.08
N ALA A 499 6.09 -11.80 1.89
CA ALA A 499 6.73 -12.82 2.73
C ALA A 499 7.52 -13.85 1.92
N ALA A 500 7.02 -14.26 0.75
CA ALA A 500 7.71 -15.21 -0.12
C ALA A 500 9.02 -14.62 -0.66
N HIS A 501 8.99 -13.37 -1.12
CA HIS A 501 10.14 -12.71 -1.75
C HIS A 501 11.17 -12.25 -0.72
N SER A 502 10.75 -11.61 0.38
CA SER A 502 11.67 -11.16 1.43
C SER A 502 12.43 -12.33 2.07
N SER A 503 11.80 -13.49 2.22
CA SER A 503 12.45 -14.71 2.74
C SER A 503 13.49 -15.32 1.80
N ARG A 504 13.43 -15.01 0.50
CA ARG A 504 14.45 -15.37 -0.48
C ARG A 504 15.56 -14.33 -0.58
N PHE A 505 15.42 -13.21 0.12
CA PHE A 505 16.24 -12.00 -0.03
C PHE A 505 16.15 -11.34 -1.41
N ASP A 506 15.05 -11.60 -2.14
CA ASP A 506 14.81 -10.95 -3.43
C ASP A 506 14.60 -9.45 -3.22
N ALA A 507 15.22 -8.62 -4.06
CA ALA A 507 15.07 -7.16 -3.95
C ALA A 507 13.65 -6.65 -4.27
N TRP A 508 12.83 -7.40 -5.01
CA TRP A 508 11.47 -7.03 -5.39
C TRP A 508 10.54 -8.26 -5.51
N ALA A 509 9.23 -8.00 -5.52
CA ALA A 509 8.17 -8.99 -5.68
C ALA A 509 7.74 -9.18 -7.14
N LEU A 510 7.50 -8.09 -7.87
CA LEU A 510 6.98 -8.15 -9.24
C LEU A 510 7.69 -7.23 -10.23
N SER A 511 7.97 -5.99 -9.84
CA SER A 511 8.56 -4.97 -10.70
C SER A 511 9.77 -4.30 -10.05
N PRO A 512 10.99 -4.52 -10.58
CA PRO A 512 12.19 -3.81 -10.09
C PRO A 512 12.07 -2.29 -10.33
N HIS A 513 11.32 -1.89 -11.35
CA HIS A 513 11.08 -0.49 -11.67
C HIS A 513 10.24 0.20 -10.58
N ILE A 514 9.13 -0.43 -10.15
CA ILE A 514 8.31 0.13 -9.06
C ILE A 514 9.10 0.13 -7.75
N LYS A 515 9.87 -0.93 -7.47
CA LYS A 515 10.71 -1.00 -6.27
C LYS A 515 11.63 0.20 -6.16
N VAL A 516 12.38 0.53 -7.22
CA VAL A 516 13.27 1.70 -7.26
C VAL A 516 12.49 3.00 -7.17
N ALA A 517 11.37 3.12 -7.90
CA ALA A 517 10.60 4.36 -7.93
C ALA A 517 10.10 4.82 -6.55
N PHE A 518 9.78 3.89 -5.65
CA PHE A 518 9.29 4.19 -4.30
C PHE A 518 10.38 4.27 -3.23
N ALA A 519 11.65 4.05 -3.58
CA ALA A 519 12.78 4.32 -2.69
C ALA A 519 13.15 5.82 -2.64
N ASP A 520 12.41 6.66 -3.38
CA ASP A 520 12.63 8.09 -3.45
C ASP A 520 12.25 8.82 -2.14
N ARG A 521 13.27 9.36 -1.46
CA ARG A 521 13.12 10.12 -0.20
C ARG A 521 12.46 11.49 -0.37
N SER A 522 12.22 11.93 -1.61
CA SER A 522 11.48 13.18 -1.89
C SER A 522 9.96 13.00 -1.80
N LEU A 523 9.46 11.77 -1.63
CA LEU A 523 8.04 11.55 -1.42
C LEU A 523 7.56 12.11 -0.07
N PRO A 524 6.37 12.73 -0.03
CA PRO A 524 5.74 13.15 1.21
C PRO A 524 5.53 12.02 2.23
N PHE A 525 5.14 10.82 1.77
CA PHE A 525 4.90 9.66 2.62
C PHE A 525 6.12 8.72 2.70
N ASP A 526 6.49 8.28 3.91
CA ASP A 526 7.59 7.33 4.13
C ASP A 526 7.12 5.87 3.98
N PHE A 527 7.38 5.29 2.81
CA PHE A 527 7.03 3.91 2.47
C PHE A 527 7.86 2.83 3.19
N ALA A 528 8.87 3.19 3.99
CA ALA A 528 9.65 2.23 4.80
C ALA A 528 9.11 2.07 6.24
N ASN A 529 8.22 2.98 6.68
CA ASN A 529 7.68 3.02 8.05
C ASN A 529 6.17 3.36 8.03
N ILE A 530 5.39 2.58 7.28
CA ILE A 530 3.99 2.80 6.96
C ILE A 530 3.11 2.94 8.22
N THR A 531 3.19 2.02 9.19
CA THR A 531 2.35 2.13 10.40
C THR A 531 2.70 3.36 11.24
N LYS A 532 3.97 3.77 11.24
CA LYS A 532 4.44 4.99 11.91
C LYS A 532 3.84 6.23 11.25
N GLU A 533 3.83 6.29 9.93
CA GLU A 533 3.20 7.40 9.20
C GLU A 533 1.69 7.45 9.42
N PHE A 534 1.00 6.30 9.44
CA PHE A 534 -0.42 6.23 9.81
C PHE A 534 -0.65 6.79 11.23
N GLY A 535 0.25 6.46 12.15
CA GLY A 535 0.28 7.02 13.52
C GLY A 535 0.45 8.53 13.54
N ARG A 536 1.41 9.09 12.79
CA ARG A 536 1.59 10.55 12.65
C ARG A 536 0.33 11.22 12.09
N GLY A 537 -0.31 10.60 11.11
CA GLY A 537 -1.59 11.07 10.57
C GLY A 537 -2.70 11.08 11.63
N ALA A 538 -2.78 10.03 12.46
CA ALA A 538 -3.79 9.92 13.52
C ALA A 538 -3.56 10.97 14.63
N MET A 539 -2.30 11.30 14.91
CA MET A 539 -1.90 12.37 15.84
C MET A 539 -2.09 13.77 15.25
N ARG A 540 -2.47 13.89 13.97
CA ARG A 540 -2.58 15.14 13.20
C ARG A 540 -1.23 15.88 13.07
N GLU A 541 -0.14 15.11 12.95
CA GLU A 541 1.25 15.58 12.83
C GLU A 541 1.84 15.38 11.42
N PHE A 542 1.05 14.80 10.51
CA PHE A 542 1.43 14.63 9.11
C PHE A 542 1.01 15.85 8.28
N VAL A 543 1.90 16.32 7.40
CA VAL A 543 1.65 17.46 6.52
C VAL A 543 1.49 16.95 5.08
N PRO A 544 0.26 16.91 4.52
CA PRO A 544 0.03 16.45 3.15
C PRO A 544 0.42 17.51 2.11
N ALA A 545 0.48 17.08 0.85
CA ALA A 545 0.56 17.94 -0.32
C ALA A 545 -0.83 18.21 -0.90
N GLY A 546 -0.92 19.20 -1.79
CA GLY A 546 -2.15 19.53 -2.53
C GLY A 546 -3.22 20.32 -1.76
N GLU A 547 -2.89 20.85 -0.59
CA GLU A 547 -3.74 21.79 0.14
C GLU A 547 -3.94 23.10 -0.66
N ARG A 548 -5.04 23.81 -0.36
CA ARG A 548 -5.47 25.00 -1.11
C ARG A 548 -5.51 26.28 -0.26
N ASP A 549 -4.96 26.23 0.96
CA ASP A 549 -4.91 27.35 1.90
C ASP A 549 -4.34 28.63 1.29
N LEU A 550 -3.42 28.48 0.33
CA LEU A 550 -2.76 29.60 -0.34
C LEU A 550 -3.70 30.47 -1.20
N ILE A 551 -4.80 29.90 -1.71
CA ILE A 551 -5.71 30.55 -2.67
C ILE A 551 -7.12 30.74 -2.11
N ILE A 552 -7.26 30.68 -0.79
CA ILE A 552 -8.51 30.95 -0.08
C ILE A 552 -8.28 32.08 0.95
N PRO A 553 -9.30 32.93 1.23
CA PRO A 553 -9.18 34.08 2.12
C PRO A 553 -8.86 33.76 3.58
#